data_AF-A0A9E0YN31-F1
#
_entry.id   AF-A0A9E0YN31-F1
#
_cell.length_a   1.000
_cell.length_b   1.000
_cell.length_c   1.000
_cell.angle_alpha   90.00
_cell.angle_beta   90.00
_cell.angle_gamma   90.00
#
_symmetry.space_group_name_H-M   'P 1'
#
loop_
_entity.id
_entity.type
_entity.pdbx_description
1 polymer ?
#
loop_
_entity_poly.entity_id
_entity_poly.type
_entity_poly.pdbx_seq_one_letter_code
_entity_poly.pdbx_strand_id
1 'polypeptide(L)'
;GLIREIRVLESGTEFSLLSDRRCHRPRGLNGGKSGAPGEDRLSRDGEKQSIPGKITMELDEGDLISIKTPGGGGYGSPRNRSPENIEKDLEEEKISKEKAKKNYPHYKGIE
;
A
#
# COMPACT_ATOMS: atom_id res chain seq x y z
N GLY A 1 1.25 -3.56 -3.53
CA GLY A 1 0.95 -4.05 -2.19
C GLY A 1 -0.52 -4.39 -2.10
N LEU A 2 -0.88 -5.07 -1.03
CA LEU A 2 -2.23 -5.46 -0.65
C LEU A 2 -2.58 -4.86 0.72
N ILE A 3 -3.87 -4.79 1.00
CA ILE A 3 -4.43 -4.42 2.31
C ILE A 3 -5.02 -5.69 2.91
N ARG A 4 -4.66 -6.00 4.15
CA ARG A 4 -5.33 -7.04 4.96
C ARG A 4 -6.01 -6.36 6.13
N GLU A 5 -7.27 -6.71 6.34
CA GLU A 5 -8.02 -6.29 7.51
C GLU A 5 -8.34 -7.53 8.35
N ILE A 6 -7.90 -7.52 9.60
CA ILE A 6 -8.00 -8.65 10.52
C ILE A 6 -8.82 -8.16 11.72
N ARG A 7 -9.99 -8.77 11.93
CA ARG A 7 -10.84 -8.50 13.09
C ARG A 7 -10.55 -9.51 14.18
N VAL A 8 -10.27 -9.02 15.38
CA VAL A 8 -10.07 -9.84 16.57
C VAL A 8 -11.42 -10.30 17.09
N LEU A 9 -11.52 -11.59 17.42
CA LEU A 9 -12.77 -12.23 17.86
C LEU A 9 -12.76 -12.62 19.34
N GLU A 10 -11.63 -12.48 20.02
CA GLU A 10 -11.46 -12.84 21.43
C GLU A 10 -10.47 -11.88 22.10
N SER A 11 -10.84 -11.34 23.26
CA SER A 11 -9.99 -10.45 24.04
C SER A 11 -8.79 -11.17 24.64
N GLY A 12 -7.70 -10.44 24.88
CA GLY A 12 -6.44 -11.03 25.33
C GLY A 12 -5.61 -11.64 24.20
N THR A 13 -5.92 -11.31 22.94
CA THR A 13 -5.16 -11.79 21.78
C THR A 13 -3.84 -11.05 21.69
N GLU A 14 -2.72 -11.76 21.83
CA GLU A 14 -1.39 -11.18 21.58
C GLU A 14 -1.15 -11.03 20.07
N PHE A 15 -0.87 -9.80 19.63
CA PHE A 15 -0.52 -9.46 18.26
C PHE A 15 0.92 -8.97 18.18
N SER A 16 1.71 -9.63 17.32
CA SER A 16 3.07 -9.20 17.00
C SER A 16 3.20 -8.89 15.51
N LEU A 17 3.65 -7.68 15.19
CA LEU A 17 3.91 -7.22 13.83
C LEU A 17 5.40 -6.98 13.63
N LEU A 18 5.95 -7.59 12.57
CA LEU A 18 7.28 -7.29 12.06
C LEU A 18 7.15 -6.91 10.60
N SER A 19 7.30 -5.63 10.32
CA SER A 19 7.17 -5.08 8.98
C SER A 19 8.17 -3.96 8.73
N ASP A 20 8.62 -3.89 7.48
CA ASP A 20 9.58 -2.89 7.03
C ASP A 20 8.96 -1.97 5.97
N ARG A 21 9.76 -1.00 5.52
CA ARG A 21 9.39 -0.01 4.49
C ARG A 21 8.21 0.88 4.87
N ARG A 22 8.11 1.23 6.16
CA ARG A 22 7.15 2.20 6.71
C ARG A 22 7.69 3.62 6.62
N CYS A 23 8.87 3.85 7.21
CA CYS A 23 9.57 5.15 7.11
C CYS A 23 10.40 5.28 5.83
N HIS A 24 10.91 4.16 5.30
CA HIS A 24 11.79 4.14 4.14
C HIS A 24 11.12 3.50 2.93
N ARG A 25 10.79 4.30 1.92
CA ARG A 25 10.07 3.85 0.72
C ARG A 25 10.91 2.84 -0.09
N PRO A 26 10.28 1.86 -0.77
CA PRO A 26 10.97 1.04 -1.74
C PRO A 26 11.52 1.89 -2.88
N ARG A 27 12.84 1.90 -3.05
CA ARG A 27 13.55 2.78 -3.99
C ARG A 27 13.27 2.33 -5.43
N GLY A 28 13.03 3.29 -6.32
CA GLY A 28 13.06 3.03 -7.76
C GLY A 28 14.47 2.97 -8.32
N LEU A 29 14.64 2.37 -9.50
CA LEU A 29 15.93 2.17 -10.18
C LEU A 29 15.90 2.73 -11.60
N ASN A 30 17.06 3.21 -12.09
CA ASN A 30 17.24 3.70 -13.46
C ASN A 30 16.17 4.71 -13.92
N GLY A 31 15.86 5.69 -13.07
CA GLY A 31 14.83 6.71 -13.34
C GLY A 31 13.41 6.33 -12.90
N GLY A 32 13.23 5.13 -12.34
CA GLY A 32 11.98 4.70 -11.74
C GLY A 32 11.64 5.46 -10.45
N LYS A 33 10.35 5.67 -10.20
CA LYS A 33 9.84 6.31 -8.98
C LYS A 33 9.82 5.34 -7.81
N SER A 34 10.01 5.86 -6.60
CA SER A 34 9.87 5.07 -5.37
C SER A 34 8.43 4.59 -5.16
N GLY A 35 8.29 3.38 -4.63
CA GLY A 35 7.00 2.82 -4.23
C GLY A 35 6.35 3.60 -3.09
N ALA A 36 5.05 3.35 -2.87
CA ALA A 36 4.39 3.81 -1.65
C ALA A 36 4.94 3.04 -0.43
N PRO A 37 5.11 3.71 0.73
CA PRO A 37 5.42 3.00 1.97
C PRO A 37 4.25 2.11 2.36
N GLY A 38 4.53 1.12 3.19
CA GLY A 38 3.48 0.42 3.91
C GLY A 38 2.93 1.28 5.04
N GLU A 39 1.79 0.86 5.59
CA GLU A 39 1.10 1.55 6.67
C GLU A 39 0.33 0.53 7.49
N ASP A 40 0.36 0.65 8.81
CA ASP A 40 -0.34 -0.24 9.72
C ASP A 40 -1.23 0.60 10.64
N ARG A 41 -2.47 0.17 10.83
CA ARG A 41 -3.45 0.88 11.66
C ARG A 41 -4.21 -0.09 12.55
N LEU A 42 -4.53 0.36 13.76
CA LEU A 42 -5.51 -0.25 14.64
C LEU A 42 -6.77 0.60 14.63
N SER A 43 -7.93 -0.03 14.47
CA SER A 43 -9.22 0.57 14.77
C SER A 43 -9.80 -0.04 16.04
N ARG A 44 -10.08 0.81 17.04
CA ARG A 44 -10.69 0.44 18.32
C ARG A 44 -11.76 1.46 18.66
N ASP A 45 -12.96 1.02 19.04
CA ASP A 45 -14.09 1.88 19.41
C ASP A 45 -14.44 2.97 18.38
N GLY A 46 -14.24 2.66 17.08
CA GLY A 46 -14.47 3.60 15.98
C GLY A 46 -13.32 4.57 15.72
N GLU A 47 -12.34 4.66 16.61
CA GLU A 47 -11.12 5.45 16.39
C GLU A 47 -10.11 4.65 15.59
N LYS A 48 -9.37 5.33 14.71
CA LYS A 48 -8.29 4.73 13.90
C LYS A 48 -6.98 5.40 14.23
N GLN A 49 -6.00 4.62 14.65
CA GLN A 49 -4.66 5.10 14.95
C GLN A 49 -3.61 4.34 14.15
N SER A 50 -2.54 5.04 13.75
CA SER A 50 -1.37 4.42 13.13
C SER A 50 -0.56 3.69 14.20
N ILE A 51 -0.10 2.48 13.89
CA ILE A 51 0.77 1.69 14.77
C ILE A 51 2.17 1.52 14.14
N PRO A 52 3.23 1.35 14.95
CA PRO A 52 4.58 1.12 14.44
C PRO A 52 4.68 -0.18 13.65
N GLY A 53 5.60 -0.22 12.68
CA GLY A 53 5.84 -1.44 11.89
C GLY A 53 6.48 -2.59 12.68
N LYS A 54 6.96 -2.34 13.91
CA LYS A 54 7.52 -3.33 14.84
C LYS A 54 6.90 -3.09 16.21
N ILE A 55 5.98 -3.96 16.60
CA ILE A 55 5.23 -3.84 17.85
C ILE A 55 4.68 -5.20 18.28
N THR A 56 4.61 -5.40 19.59
CA THR A 56 3.81 -6.45 20.23
C THR A 56 2.82 -5.76 21.15
N MET A 57 1.54 -6.12 21.06
CA MET A 57 0.48 -5.57 21.90
C MET A 57 -0.65 -6.58 22.09
N GLU A 58 -1.41 -6.40 23.16
CA GLU A 58 -2.65 -7.15 23.40
C GLU A 58 -3.82 -6.44 22.68
N LEU A 59 -4.70 -7.22 22.08
CA LEU A 59 -5.88 -6.77 21.38
C LEU A 59 -7.15 -7.29 22.05
N ASP A 60 -8.21 -6.49 21.93
CA ASP A 60 -9.53 -6.77 22.49
C ASP A 60 -10.48 -7.27 21.39
N GLU A 61 -11.52 -8.01 21.77
CA GLU A 61 -12.59 -8.40 20.86
C GLU A 61 -13.14 -7.18 20.09
N GLY A 62 -13.28 -7.31 18.77
CA GLY A 62 -13.80 -6.26 17.91
C GLY A 62 -12.75 -5.32 17.33
N ASP A 63 -11.52 -5.30 17.86
CA ASP A 63 -10.41 -4.56 17.27
C ASP A 63 -10.20 -4.95 15.80
N LEU A 64 -9.87 -3.96 14.96
CA LEU A 64 -9.56 -4.19 13.55
C LEU A 64 -8.14 -3.71 13.22
N ILE A 65 -7.27 -4.66 12.89
CA ILE A 65 -5.92 -4.39 12.40
C ILE A 65 -5.93 -4.30 10.88
N SER A 66 -5.50 -3.17 10.33
CA SER A 66 -5.31 -2.96 8.90
C SER A 66 -3.82 -2.90 8.56
N ILE A 67 -3.33 -3.88 7.80
CA ILE A 67 -1.94 -3.98 7.34
C ILE A 67 -1.90 -3.69 5.85
N LYS A 68 -1.34 -2.54 5.49
CA LYS A 68 -1.09 -2.16 4.10
C LYS A 68 0.37 -2.39 3.77
N THR A 69 0.62 -3.40 2.96
CA THR A 69 1.98 -3.73 2.50
C THR A 69 2.48 -2.70 1.49
N PRO A 70 3.80 -2.43 1.46
CA PRO A 70 4.38 -1.43 0.57
C PRO A 70 4.19 -1.79 -0.90
N GLY A 71 4.26 -0.78 -1.77
CA GLY A 71 4.38 -1.00 -3.22
C GLY A 71 5.81 -1.34 -3.63
N GLY A 72 6.00 -1.91 -4.82
CA GLY A 72 7.35 -2.03 -5.41
C GLY A 72 7.90 -0.68 -5.84
N GLY A 73 9.22 -0.54 -5.86
CA GLY A 73 9.89 0.56 -6.57
C GLY A 73 9.82 0.32 -8.08
N GLY A 74 9.62 1.39 -8.86
CA GLY A 74 9.60 1.28 -10.32
C GLY A 74 11.00 1.11 -10.91
N TYR A 75 11.06 0.60 -12.14
CA TYR A 75 12.27 0.55 -12.96
C TYR A 75 12.06 1.37 -14.24
N GLY A 76 13.05 2.19 -14.62
CA GLY A 76 12.97 3.01 -15.82
C GLY A 76 12.13 4.27 -15.65
N SER A 77 12.34 5.25 -16.54
CA SER A 77 11.50 6.45 -16.58
C SER A 77 10.03 6.07 -16.84
N PRO A 78 9.07 6.57 -16.05
CA PRO A 78 7.64 6.37 -16.32
C PRO A 78 7.22 6.81 -17.72
N ARG A 79 7.92 7.79 -18.33
CA ARG A 79 7.66 8.25 -19.71
C ARG A 79 7.88 7.18 -20.78
N ASN A 80 8.61 6.11 -20.44
CA ASN A 80 8.94 5.03 -21.37
C ASN A 80 7.96 3.85 -21.27
N ARG A 81 7.00 3.87 -20.34
CA ARG A 81 5.97 2.83 -20.26
C ARG A 81 5.02 2.98 -21.44
N SER A 82 4.83 1.93 -22.23
CA SER A 82 3.95 2.01 -23.42
C SER A 82 2.49 2.23 -23.02
N PRO A 83 1.68 2.92 -23.84
CA PRO A 83 0.25 3.07 -23.60
C PRO A 83 -0.48 1.75 -23.39
N GLU A 84 -0.19 0.70 -24.18
CA GLU A 84 -0.90 -0.59 -24.06
C GLU A 84 -0.67 -1.24 -22.69
N ASN A 85 0.55 -1.11 -22.13
CA ASN A 85 0.83 -1.62 -20.80
C ASN A 85 0.12 -0.83 -19.70
N ILE A 86 -0.13 0.46 -19.92
CA ILE A 86 -0.87 1.30 -18.96
C ILE A 86 -2.37 0.96 -19.02
N GLU A 87 -2.92 0.73 -20.21
CA GLU A 87 -4.29 0.26 -20.41
C GLU A 87 -4.52 -1.08 -19.74
N LYS A 88 -3.61 -2.04 -19.96
CA LYS A 88 -3.66 -3.33 -19.27
C LYS A 88 -3.61 -3.20 -17.74
N ASP A 89 -2.76 -2.33 -17.21
CA ASP A 89 -2.72 -2.08 -15.75
C ASP A 89 -4.05 -1.49 -15.21
N LEU A 90 -4.78 -0.73 -16.03
CA LEU A 90 -6.09 -0.17 -15.67
C LEU A 90 -7.18 -1.25 -15.74
N GLU A 91 -7.20 -2.06 -16.80
CA GLU A 91 -8.13 -3.19 -16.97
C GLU A 91 -7.98 -4.23 -15.86
N GLU A 92 -6.74 -4.50 -15.46
CA GLU A 92 -6.42 -5.41 -14.35
C GLU A 92 -6.53 -4.74 -12.98
N GLU A 93 -7.03 -3.50 -12.91
CA GLU A 93 -7.23 -2.71 -11.69
C GLU A 93 -5.96 -2.54 -10.82
N LYS A 94 -4.78 -2.72 -11.40
CA LYS A 94 -3.49 -2.53 -10.72
C LYS A 94 -3.23 -1.06 -10.40
N ILE A 95 -3.77 -0.16 -11.22
CA ILE A 95 -3.70 1.28 -11.05
C ILE A 95 -5.08 1.92 -11.27
N SER A 96 -5.36 3.04 -10.62
CA SER A 96 -6.55 3.85 -10.89
C SER A 96 -6.30 4.83 -12.05
N LYS A 97 -7.38 5.31 -12.70
CA LYS A 97 -7.32 6.36 -13.73
C LYS A 97 -6.55 7.60 -13.24
N GLU A 98 -6.78 8.01 -11.99
CA GLU A 98 -6.08 9.14 -11.37
C GLU A 98 -4.58 8.90 -11.24
N LYS A 99 -4.18 7.69 -10.80
CA LYS A 99 -2.77 7.32 -10.69
C LYS A 99 -2.11 7.23 -12.07
N ALA A 100 -2.83 6.76 -13.09
CA ALA A 100 -2.33 6.71 -14.45
C ALA A 100 -2.00 8.13 -14.96
N LYS A 101 -2.98 9.05 -14.88
CA LYS A 101 -2.80 10.47 -15.26
C LYS A 101 -1.64 11.14 -14.53
N LYS A 102 -1.52 10.91 -13.22
CA LYS A 102 -0.47 11.49 -12.38
C LYS A 102 0.92 10.93 -12.66
N ASN A 103 1.04 9.62 -12.91
CA ASN A 103 2.33 8.95 -12.97
C ASN A 103 2.90 8.83 -14.38
N TYR A 104 2.05 8.79 -15.40
CA TYR A 104 2.40 8.61 -16.80
C TYR A 104 1.90 9.81 -17.63
N PRO A 105 2.62 10.95 -17.61
CA PRO A 105 2.11 12.20 -18.19
C PRO A 105 2.00 12.19 -19.73
N HIS A 106 2.66 11.24 -20.40
CA HIS A 106 2.55 11.03 -21.84
C HIS A 106 1.34 10.17 -22.22
N TYR A 107 0.76 9.45 -21.25
CA TYR A 107 -0.42 8.64 -21.45
C TYR A 107 -1.66 9.52 -21.48
N LYS A 108 -2.31 9.55 -22.65
CA LYS A 108 -3.52 10.33 -22.91
C LYS A 108 -4.79 9.48 -22.94
N GLY A 109 -4.77 8.27 -22.36
CA GLY A 109 -5.79 7.23 -22.58
C GLY A 109 -7.26 7.66 -22.45
N ILE A 110 -8.13 6.80 -22.98
CA ILE A 110 -9.56 6.96 -23.33
C ILE A 110 -10.39 7.74 -22.28
N GLU A 111 -11.21 8.69 -22.76
CA GLU A 111 -12.14 9.54 -21.97
C GLU A 111 -12.96 8.75 -20.92
#